data_AF-A0A2P9EV84-F1
#
_entry.id   AF-A0A2P9EV84-F1
#
_cell.length_a   1.000
_cell.length_b   1.000
_cell.length_c   1.000
_cell.angle_alpha   90.00
_cell.angle_beta   90.00
_cell.angle_gamma   90.00
#
_symmetry.space_group_name_H-M   'P 1'
#
loop_
_entity.id
_entity.type
_entity.pdbx_description
1 polymer ?
#
loop_
_entity_poly.entity_id
_entity_poly.type
_entity_poly.pdbx_seq_one_letter_code
_entity_poly.pdbx_strand_id
1 'polypeptide(L)'
;MHRLLACLTTAAAVLGGFTVAAPSAQAAAAADSGTFNVLSYNVAGLPEAISSAPTPRESSTTTIGQRIASYDVVHAQEDFNYHALLYAADTAHPYRTPTSGGAGVGSGLNSLSKLPYDEDDFERVRWNNCTLGSGDCLTPKGFTFMRERLAEGVYVDFYNLHTNAGTNDDDLAARRANLSQLTDFIASHSAGNAVVVMGDTNTRYTRSGDTIAEFAAANGLTDPWVKLIRGGVAPAKGSDALVCDQTGTTVPNTCEVVDKILYRGSKLVSLNATRYNNEHAKFLTDGGLMLSDHDPLTVDFSWSRNAAFQLSDQFGGPHGDYFNDIGSVPAGARATTVALRAGSRVDQLSLTLANGTTLTHGGTGGTASSLALGSGEYLTSATLCQGQKDGRTRIFSARFTTNQGRTLAGGTTTSTCVTRTAPSGWQIAGFHGRAGDEADKIGFIYTQR
;
A
#
# COMPACT_ATOMS: atom_id res chain seq x y z
N MET A 1 44.12 20.99 58.50
CA MET A 1 45.30 20.12 58.33
C MET A 1 44.84 18.67 58.21
N HIS A 2 44.81 18.10 57.01
CA HIS A 2 45.18 16.70 56.70
C HIS A 2 44.96 16.50 55.20
N ARG A 3 46.07 16.22 54.50
CA ARG A 3 46.16 15.89 53.09
C ARG A 3 45.71 14.45 52.89
N LEU A 4 45.07 14.14 51.75
CA LEU A 4 45.18 12.83 51.11
C LEU A 4 45.00 13.03 49.60
N LEU A 5 46.11 12.92 48.87
CA LEU A 5 46.16 12.70 47.43
C LEU A 5 45.72 11.25 47.16
N ALA A 6 44.86 11.05 46.18
CA ALA A 6 44.67 9.75 45.54
C ALA A 6 44.70 9.95 44.02
N CYS A 7 45.72 9.36 43.39
CA CYS A 7 45.87 9.24 41.95
C CYS A 7 44.66 8.53 41.33
N LEU A 8 44.06 9.14 40.30
CA LEU A 8 43.19 8.44 39.35
C LEU A 8 43.95 8.27 38.04
N THR A 9 44.26 7.01 37.74
CA THR A 9 44.79 6.54 36.46
C THR A 9 43.72 6.65 35.38
N THR A 10 44.02 7.36 34.31
CA THR A 10 43.18 7.46 33.11
C THR A 10 43.28 6.17 32.29
N ALA A 11 42.21 5.37 32.31
CA ALA A 11 42.02 4.29 31.34
C ALA A 11 41.41 4.88 30.06
N ALA A 12 42.18 4.91 28.97
CA ALA A 12 41.68 5.27 27.65
C ALA A 12 40.87 4.11 27.07
N ALA A 13 39.54 4.25 27.04
CA ALA A 13 38.66 3.35 26.32
C ALA A 13 38.70 3.69 24.82
N VAL A 14 39.28 2.79 24.02
CA VAL A 14 39.21 2.85 22.56
C VAL A 14 37.78 2.47 22.15
N LEU A 15 36.96 3.48 21.86
CA LEU A 15 35.66 3.31 21.21
C LEU A 15 35.91 2.95 19.75
N GLY A 16 35.96 1.64 19.46
CA GLY A 16 35.85 1.13 18.11
C GLY A 16 34.48 1.48 17.54
N GLY A 17 34.43 2.44 16.62
CA GLY A 17 33.21 2.79 15.90
C GLY A 17 32.75 1.63 15.05
N PHE A 18 31.70 0.95 15.48
CA PHE A 18 30.91 0.08 14.61
C PHE A 18 30.17 0.99 13.62
N THR A 19 30.72 1.11 12.42
CA THR A 19 29.94 1.60 11.28
C THR A 19 28.95 0.51 10.92
N VAL A 20 27.71 0.65 11.39
CA VAL A 20 26.59 -0.11 10.83
C VAL A 20 26.42 0.43 9.42
N ALA A 21 26.99 -0.28 8.44
CA ALA A 21 26.66 -0.05 7.04
C ALA A 21 25.17 -0.35 6.91
N ALA A 22 24.36 0.69 6.72
CA ALA A 22 22.98 0.52 6.29
C ALA A 22 23.00 -0.38 5.04
N PRO A 23 22.13 -1.39 4.95
CA PRO A 23 22.03 -2.17 3.72
C PRO A 23 21.74 -1.18 2.59
N SER A 24 22.69 -1.06 1.66
CA SER A 24 22.45 -0.40 0.39
C SER A 24 21.22 -1.04 -0.20
N ALA A 25 20.13 -0.29 -0.33
CA ALA A 25 18.96 -0.75 -1.07
C ALA A 25 19.46 -1.17 -2.45
N GLN A 26 19.58 -2.48 -2.66
CA GLN A 26 19.84 -3.03 -3.98
C GLN A 26 18.72 -2.46 -4.84
N ALA A 27 19.06 -1.58 -5.78
CA ALA A 27 18.07 -1.01 -6.69
C ALA A 27 17.35 -2.19 -7.34
N ALA A 28 16.10 -2.43 -6.95
CA ALA A 28 15.25 -3.38 -7.64
C ALA A 28 15.35 -3.04 -9.12
N ALA A 29 15.78 -4.00 -9.93
CA ALA A 29 16.01 -3.78 -11.35
C ALA A 29 14.78 -3.11 -11.99
N ALA A 30 15.00 -2.25 -12.98
CA ALA A 30 13.93 -1.66 -13.79
C ALA A 30 13.23 -2.76 -14.61
N ALA A 31 12.34 -3.50 -13.94
CA ALA A 31 11.51 -4.52 -14.56
C ALA A 31 10.26 -3.87 -15.13
N ASP A 32 9.91 -4.26 -16.35
CA ASP A 32 8.71 -3.79 -17.03
C ASP A 32 7.54 -4.75 -16.91
N SER A 33 7.78 -5.92 -16.32
CA SER A 33 6.76 -6.94 -16.06
C SER A 33 7.25 -7.92 -15.01
N GLY A 34 6.32 -8.62 -14.39
CA GLY A 34 6.64 -9.70 -13.46
C GLY A 34 5.39 -10.41 -12.97
N THR A 35 5.58 -11.23 -11.95
CA THR A 35 4.52 -11.92 -11.22
C THR A 35 4.74 -11.79 -9.74
N PHE A 36 3.66 -11.83 -8.97
CA PHE A 36 3.71 -12.01 -7.53
C PHE A 36 2.44 -12.76 -7.10
N ASN A 37 2.46 -13.40 -5.94
CA ASN A 37 1.26 -14.01 -5.36
C ASN A 37 0.96 -13.41 -3.98
N VAL A 38 -0.31 -13.51 -3.59
CA VAL A 38 -0.79 -12.94 -2.33
C VAL A 38 -1.49 -13.99 -1.48
N LEU A 39 -1.51 -13.80 -0.17
CA LEU A 39 -2.33 -14.56 0.75
C LEU A 39 -3.15 -13.61 1.64
N SER A 40 -4.45 -13.83 1.71
CA SER A 40 -5.32 -13.25 2.73
C SER A 40 -5.70 -14.33 3.72
N TYR A 41 -5.50 -14.08 5.00
CA TYR A 41 -5.84 -15.07 6.02
C TYR A 41 -6.22 -14.44 7.36
N ASN A 42 -7.47 -14.62 7.79
CA ASN A 42 -7.84 -14.45 9.19
C ASN A 42 -7.21 -15.58 10.01
N VAL A 43 -6.25 -15.24 10.88
CA VAL A 43 -5.45 -16.20 11.65
C VAL A 43 -6.06 -16.55 13.00
N ALA A 44 -7.22 -15.99 13.34
CA ALA A 44 -7.96 -16.22 14.58
C ALA A 44 -7.08 -16.08 15.83
N GLY A 45 -6.31 -14.99 15.91
CA GLY A 45 -5.35 -14.71 16.97
C GLY A 45 -5.93 -14.05 18.23
N LEU A 46 -7.24 -14.14 18.45
CA LEU A 46 -7.89 -13.82 19.72
C LEU A 46 -7.34 -14.70 20.87
N PRO A 47 -7.38 -14.25 22.13
CA PRO A 47 -7.03 -15.08 23.28
C PRO A 47 -7.73 -16.45 23.23
N GLU A 48 -7.00 -17.53 23.52
CA GLU A 48 -7.47 -18.93 23.42
C GLU A 48 -8.91 -19.14 23.95
N ALA A 49 -9.22 -18.57 25.13
CA ALA A 49 -10.51 -18.76 25.80
C ALA A 49 -11.72 -18.18 25.04
N ILE A 50 -11.49 -17.31 24.05
CA ILE A 50 -12.54 -16.63 23.28
C ILE A 50 -12.35 -16.78 21.76
N SER A 51 -11.38 -17.59 21.32
CA SER A 51 -11.22 -17.91 19.90
C SER A 51 -12.22 -18.99 19.47
N SER A 52 -12.75 -18.84 18.27
CA SER A 52 -13.65 -19.79 17.60
C SER A 52 -12.93 -20.93 16.89
N ALA A 53 -11.62 -20.86 16.77
CA ALA A 53 -10.87 -21.78 15.95
C ALA A 53 -10.59 -23.12 16.65
N PRO A 54 -10.52 -24.24 15.89
CA PRO A 54 -10.68 -25.58 16.44
C PRO A 54 -9.42 -26.17 17.10
N THR A 55 -8.31 -25.44 17.08
CA THR A 55 -6.99 -25.90 17.51
C THR A 55 -6.31 -24.88 18.43
N PRO A 56 -5.32 -25.30 19.27
CA PRO A 56 -4.60 -24.37 20.13
C PRO A 56 -3.95 -23.23 19.35
N ARG A 57 -4.14 -21.99 19.79
CA ARG A 57 -3.73 -20.78 19.07
C ARG A 57 -2.22 -20.65 18.95
N GLU A 58 -1.47 -21.00 20.00
CA GLU A 58 -0.01 -20.87 20.03
C GLU A 58 0.67 -21.71 18.93
N SER A 59 0.38 -23.01 18.91
CA SER A 59 0.95 -23.94 17.93
C SER A 59 0.40 -23.69 16.52
N SER A 60 -0.89 -23.31 16.42
CA SER A 60 -1.50 -23.03 15.12
C SER A 60 -0.92 -21.77 14.50
N THR A 61 -0.82 -20.67 15.24
CA THR A 61 -0.23 -19.41 14.75
C THR A 61 1.24 -19.58 14.37
N THR A 62 2.01 -20.32 15.17
CA THR A 62 3.40 -20.68 14.83
C THR A 62 3.47 -21.44 13.51
N THR A 63 2.59 -22.44 13.32
CA THR A 63 2.52 -23.22 12.08
C THR A 63 2.09 -22.37 10.89
N ILE A 64 1.15 -21.45 11.08
CA ILE A 64 0.75 -20.49 10.04
C ILE A 64 1.97 -19.67 9.61
N GLY A 65 2.72 -19.09 10.56
CA GLY A 65 3.93 -18.30 10.28
C GLY A 65 5.00 -19.07 9.48
N GLN A 66 5.15 -20.37 9.73
CA GLN A 66 6.06 -21.23 8.95
C GLN A 66 5.57 -21.45 7.51
N ARG A 67 4.26 -21.53 7.29
CA ARG A 67 3.67 -21.93 6.00
C ARG A 67 3.36 -20.77 5.07
N ILE A 68 3.35 -19.53 5.57
CA ILE A 68 3.12 -18.35 4.73
C ILE A 68 4.33 -17.96 3.86
N ALA A 69 5.52 -18.53 4.08
CA ALA A 69 6.76 -18.20 3.35
C ALA A 69 6.66 -18.34 1.81
N SER A 70 5.73 -19.16 1.30
CA SER A 70 5.54 -19.36 -0.14
C SER A 70 4.82 -18.22 -0.86
N TYR A 71 4.26 -17.25 -0.13
CA TYR A 71 3.53 -16.12 -0.68
C TYR A 71 4.40 -14.85 -0.71
N ASP A 72 4.17 -13.92 -1.63
CA ASP A 72 4.98 -12.70 -1.74
C ASP A 72 4.42 -11.58 -0.86
N VAL A 73 3.09 -11.46 -0.76
CA VAL A 73 2.39 -10.50 0.10
C VAL A 73 1.34 -11.23 0.93
N VAL A 74 1.40 -11.09 2.26
CA VAL A 74 0.49 -11.74 3.20
C VAL A 74 -0.24 -10.68 4.01
N HIS A 75 -1.57 -10.66 3.93
CA HIS A 75 -2.43 -9.87 4.80
C HIS A 75 -3.07 -10.79 5.84
N ALA A 76 -2.69 -10.61 7.10
CA ALA A 76 -3.28 -11.31 8.22
C ALA A 76 -4.38 -10.46 8.87
N GLN A 77 -5.52 -11.08 9.16
CA GLN A 77 -6.60 -10.52 9.98
C GLN A 77 -6.68 -11.29 11.30
N GLU A 78 -7.22 -10.65 12.34
CA GLU A 78 -7.18 -11.13 13.73
C GLU A 78 -5.79 -11.51 14.24
N ASP A 79 -4.74 -10.93 13.68
CA ASP A 79 -3.38 -11.09 14.19
C ASP A 79 -3.17 -10.20 15.44
N PHE A 80 -3.73 -10.67 16.55
CA PHE A 80 -3.75 -9.97 17.84
C PHE A 80 -2.69 -10.51 18.81
N ASN A 81 -3.06 -11.48 19.66
CA ASN A 81 -2.32 -11.85 20.86
C ASN A 81 -1.13 -12.78 20.58
N TYR A 82 -1.13 -13.44 19.42
CA TYR A 82 -0.10 -14.40 19.01
C TYR A 82 0.84 -13.86 17.92
N HIS A 83 0.77 -12.55 17.63
CA HIS A 83 1.56 -11.86 16.62
C HIS A 83 3.06 -12.15 16.68
N ALA A 84 3.64 -12.14 17.88
CA ALA A 84 5.06 -12.40 18.05
C ALA A 84 5.46 -13.80 17.55
N LEU A 85 4.58 -14.80 17.68
CA LEU A 85 4.84 -16.15 17.19
C LEU A 85 4.70 -16.23 15.68
N LEU A 86 3.68 -15.59 15.11
CA LEU A 86 3.50 -15.51 13.66
C LEU A 86 4.77 -14.93 13.00
N TYR A 87 5.24 -13.80 13.53
CA TYR A 87 6.41 -13.10 13.01
C TYR A 87 7.73 -13.81 13.31
N ALA A 88 7.88 -14.46 14.46
CA ALA A 88 9.09 -15.21 14.77
C ALA A 88 9.22 -16.48 13.90
N ALA A 89 8.09 -17.07 13.53
CA ALA A 89 8.04 -18.28 12.71
C ALA A 89 8.24 -18.01 11.22
N ASP A 90 7.81 -16.85 10.71
CA ASP A 90 8.13 -16.42 9.36
C ASP A 90 9.58 -15.94 9.27
N THR A 91 10.29 -16.40 8.24
CA THR A 91 11.67 -15.96 7.93
C THR A 91 11.82 -15.44 6.51
N ALA A 92 10.74 -15.42 5.73
CA ALA A 92 10.79 -15.12 4.30
C ALA A 92 10.48 -13.66 3.95
N HIS A 93 9.74 -12.94 4.80
CA HIS A 93 9.25 -11.59 4.50
C HIS A 93 10.07 -10.51 5.24
N PRO A 94 11.03 -9.84 4.58
CA PRO A 94 11.84 -8.79 5.21
C PRO A 94 11.06 -7.49 5.50
N TYR A 95 9.93 -7.25 4.82
CA TYR A 95 9.13 -6.04 5.00
C TYR A 95 7.87 -6.40 5.78
N ARG A 96 7.68 -5.78 6.95
CA ARG A 96 6.59 -6.14 7.86
C ARG A 96 6.03 -4.91 8.53
N THR A 97 4.71 -4.83 8.61
CA THR A 97 4.05 -3.74 9.34
C THR A 97 4.18 -3.94 10.85
N PRO A 98 4.29 -2.87 11.64
CA PRO A 98 4.24 -2.97 13.09
C PRO A 98 2.83 -3.35 13.58
N THR A 99 2.78 -4.14 14.66
CA THR A 99 1.51 -4.45 15.34
C THR A 99 0.94 -3.22 16.05
N SER A 100 -0.38 -3.12 16.03
CA SER A 100 -1.15 -2.14 16.82
C SER A 100 -1.51 -2.64 18.24
N GLY A 101 -1.08 -3.84 18.62
CA GLY A 101 -1.38 -4.46 19.93
C GLY A 101 -2.38 -5.62 19.85
N GLY A 102 -2.64 -6.24 21.00
CA GLY A 102 -3.57 -7.37 21.13
C GLY A 102 -5.05 -6.97 21.06
N ALA A 103 -5.94 -7.95 21.18
CA ALA A 103 -7.37 -7.75 21.11
C ALA A 103 -7.84 -6.74 22.17
N GLY A 104 -8.72 -5.81 21.79
CA GLY A 104 -9.18 -4.70 22.62
C GLY A 104 -8.36 -3.42 22.47
N VAL A 105 -7.14 -3.51 21.93
CA VAL A 105 -6.23 -2.37 21.74
C VAL A 105 -5.83 -2.20 20.28
N GLY A 106 -5.49 -3.30 19.61
CA GLY A 106 -5.05 -3.31 18.22
C GLY A 106 -6.18 -3.63 17.24
N SER A 107 -5.91 -3.36 15.96
CA SER A 107 -6.81 -3.69 14.85
C SER A 107 -6.80 -5.16 14.44
N GLY A 108 -5.73 -5.90 14.79
CA GLY A 108 -5.53 -7.28 14.33
C GLY A 108 -5.18 -7.40 12.85
N LEU A 109 -4.81 -6.29 12.20
CA LEU A 109 -4.46 -6.26 10.79
C LEU A 109 -2.96 -6.06 10.66
N ASN A 110 -2.24 -7.03 10.10
CA ASN A 110 -0.81 -6.89 9.85
C ASN A 110 -0.45 -7.46 8.48
N SER A 111 0.60 -6.93 7.88
CA SER A 111 1.07 -7.35 6.56
C SER A 111 2.54 -7.76 6.62
N LEU A 112 2.86 -8.84 5.91
CA LEU A 112 4.22 -9.32 5.67
C LEU A 112 4.45 -9.37 4.16
N SER A 113 5.57 -8.86 3.68
CA SER A 113 5.87 -8.77 2.26
C SER A 113 7.33 -9.07 1.94
N LYS A 114 7.54 -9.70 0.79
CA LYS A 114 8.84 -9.82 0.12
C LYS A 114 9.15 -8.58 -0.72
N LEU A 115 8.13 -7.80 -1.03
CA LEU A 115 8.23 -6.58 -1.81
C LEU A 115 8.43 -5.39 -0.86
N PRO A 116 9.36 -4.47 -1.17
CA PRO A 116 9.51 -3.25 -0.39
C PRO A 116 8.23 -2.42 -0.50
N TYR A 117 7.83 -1.81 0.60
CA TYR A 117 6.78 -0.80 0.62
C TYR A 117 7.31 0.53 1.12
N ASP A 118 6.63 1.60 0.74
CA ASP A 118 6.95 2.93 1.25
C ASP A 118 6.42 3.05 2.69
N GLU A 119 7.32 2.98 3.68
CA GLU A 119 6.97 3.06 5.10
C GLU A 119 6.28 4.38 5.47
N ASP A 120 6.56 5.45 4.72
CA ASP A 120 5.91 6.75 4.86
C ASP A 120 4.43 6.72 4.40
N ASP A 121 4.02 5.73 3.62
CA ASP A 121 2.65 5.58 3.10
C ASP A 121 1.88 4.44 3.82
N PHE A 122 2.37 3.94 4.97
CA PHE A 122 1.61 2.97 5.77
C PHE A 122 0.61 3.66 6.70
N GLU A 123 -0.67 3.36 6.52
CA GLU A 123 -1.75 3.95 7.31
C GLU A 123 -2.67 2.87 7.90
N ARG A 124 -3.19 3.11 9.10
CA ARG A 124 -4.17 2.25 9.76
C ARG A 124 -5.39 3.06 10.16
N VAL A 125 -6.54 2.66 9.65
CA VAL A 125 -7.79 3.42 9.77
C VAL A 125 -8.82 2.56 10.49
N ARG A 126 -9.36 3.08 11.58
CA ARG A 126 -10.47 2.45 12.31
C ARG A 126 -11.78 2.67 11.57
N TRP A 127 -12.67 1.69 11.61
CA TRP A 127 -14.04 1.86 11.14
C TRP A 127 -14.80 2.90 11.98
N ASN A 128 -15.56 3.76 11.31
CA ASN A 128 -16.45 4.71 11.96
C ASN A 128 -17.71 4.04 12.54
N ASN A 129 -18.09 2.89 11.99
CA ASN A 129 -19.28 2.13 12.37
C ASN A 129 -18.90 0.69 12.71
N CYS A 130 -19.46 0.18 13.81
CA CYS A 130 -19.30 -1.20 14.28
C CYS A 130 -20.53 -1.59 15.11
N THR A 131 -20.70 -2.89 15.41
CA THR A 131 -21.73 -3.39 16.33
C THR A 131 -21.11 -4.03 17.57
N LEU A 132 -21.80 -3.95 18.72
CA LEU A 132 -21.40 -4.63 19.97
C LEU A 132 -21.85 -6.10 20.00
N GLY A 133 -22.94 -6.44 19.31
CA GLY A 133 -23.55 -7.78 19.34
C GLY A 133 -22.62 -8.88 18.83
N SER A 134 -21.84 -8.57 17.79
CA SER A 134 -20.78 -9.43 17.24
C SER A 134 -19.39 -9.14 17.84
N GLY A 135 -19.29 -8.24 18.82
CA GLY A 135 -18.03 -7.85 19.45
C GLY A 135 -17.13 -6.93 18.61
N ASP A 136 -17.54 -6.50 17.42
CA ASP A 136 -16.72 -5.71 16.50
C ASP A 136 -16.33 -4.33 17.07
N CYS A 137 -17.15 -3.74 17.94
CA CYS A 137 -16.79 -2.50 18.65
C CYS A 137 -15.82 -2.68 19.82
N LEU A 138 -15.55 -3.91 20.25
CA LEU A 138 -14.69 -4.18 21.40
C LEU A 138 -13.20 -4.05 21.07
N THR A 139 -12.84 -3.97 19.80
CA THR A 139 -11.47 -3.75 19.32
C THR A 139 -11.49 -2.77 18.14
N PRO A 140 -10.42 -2.00 17.87
CA PRO A 140 -10.42 -1.05 16.76
C PRO A 140 -10.25 -1.73 15.39
N LYS A 141 -11.24 -2.53 14.96
CA LYS A 141 -11.31 -3.07 13.61
C LYS A 141 -11.30 -1.95 12.57
N GLY A 142 -10.83 -2.29 11.37
CA GLY A 142 -10.54 -1.28 10.37
C GLY A 142 -9.99 -1.84 9.07
N PHE A 143 -9.14 -1.04 8.45
CA PHE A 143 -8.27 -1.43 7.37
C PHE A 143 -6.88 -0.80 7.52
N THR A 144 -5.88 -1.38 6.86
CA THR A 144 -4.59 -0.75 6.63
C THR A 144 -4.40 -0.48 5.14
N PHE A 145 -3.59 0.52 4.84
CA PHE A 145 -3.13 0.88 3.51
C PHE A 145 -1.60 0.82 3.48
N MET A 146 -1.04 0.29 2.39
CA MET A 146 0.39 0.36 2.10
C MET A 146 0.63 0.43 0.59
N ARG A 147 1.69 1.12 0.18
CA ARG A 147 2.10 1.20 -1.23
C ARG A 147 3.30 0.31 -1.46
N GLU A 148 3.08 -0.84 -2.10
CA GLU A 148 4.15 -1.76 -2.45
C GLU A 148 4.81 -1.40 -3.78
N ARG A 149 6.13 -1.58 -3.85
CA ARG A 149 6.97 -1.26 -5.00
C ARG A 149 7.36 -2.55 -5.73
N LEU A 150 6.78 -2.76 -6.91
CA LEU A 150 7.10 -3.89 -7.78
C LEU A 150 8.44 -3.70 -8.50
N ALA A 151 8.70 -2.47 -8.94
CA ALA A 151 9.92 -2.01 -9.57
C ALA A 151 10.03 -0.48 -9.37
N GLU A 152 11.15 0.14 -9.79
CA GLU A 152 11.27 1.59 -9.76
C GLU A 152 10.08 2.28 -10.46
N GLY A 153 9.40 3.18 -9.74
CA GLY A 153 8.23 3.90 -10.26
C GLY A 153 6.98 3.04 -10.53
N VAL A 154 6.99 1.74 -10.22
CA VAL A 154 5.86 0.83 -10.44
C VAL A 154 5.31 0.38 -9.08
N TYR A 155 4.12 0.88 -8.76
CA TYR A 155 3.50 0.68 -7.45
C TYR A 155 2.12 0.03 -7.55
N VAL A 156 1.79 -0.74 -6.52
CA VAL A 156 0.44 -1.25 -6.26
C VAL A 156 0.04 -0.89 -4.83
N ASP A 157 -1.15 -0.33 -4.70
CA ASP A 157 -1.73 0.06 -3.42
C ASP A 157 -2.48 -1.14 -2.81
N PHE A 158 -2.04 -1.59 -1.65
CA PHE A 158 -2.57 -2.76 -0.95
C PHE A 158 -3.42 -2.34 0.26
N TYR A 159 -4.57 -2.99 0.40
CA TYR A 159 -5.48 -2.81 1.52
C TYR A 159 -5.72 -4.11 2.27
N ASN A 160 -5.45 -4.13 3.58
CA ASN A 160 -5.80 -5.22 4.49
C ASN A 160 -7.04 -4.80 5.27
N LEU A 161 -8.13 -5.56 5.26
CA LEU A 161 -9.36 -5.18 5.96
C LEU A 161 -9.97 -6.32 6.75
N HIS A 162 -10.66 -5.96 7.83
CA HIS A 162 -11.55 -6.83 8.56
C HIS A 162 -12.81 -6.04 8.94
N THR A 163 -13.89 -6.21 8.17
CA THR A 163 -15.16 -5.48 8.38
C THR A 163 -16.06 -6.16 9.42
N ASN A 164 -17.12 -5.48 9.86
CA ASN A 164 -18.08 -6.00 10.83
C ASN A 164 -18.55 -7.43 10.52
N ALA A 165 -18.43 -8.32 11.50
CA ALA A 165 -18.92 -9.69 11.45
C ALA A 165 -20.43 -9.76 11.68
N GLY A 166 -20.99 -10.97 11.66
CA GLY A 166 -22.41 -11.18 11.93
C GLY A 166 -23.35 -10.92 10.76
N THR A 167 -24.62 -11.26 10.97
CA THR A 167 -25.67 -11.30 9.91
C THR A 167 -26.98 -10.63 10.32
N ASN A 168 -27.04 -10.00 11.48
CA ASN A 168 -28.19 -9.21 11.88
C ASN A 168 -28.25 -7.90 11.04
N ASP A 169 -29.39 -7.21 11.07
CA ASP A 169 -29.59 -6.01 10.24
C ASP A 169 -28.60 -4.89 10.57
N ASP A 170 -28.22 -4.73 11.84
CA ASP A 170 -27.21 -3.77 12.29
C ASP A 170 -25.79 -4.17 11.85
N ASP A 171 -25.46 -5.47 11.88
CA ASP A 171 -24.19 -5.99 11.37
C ASP A 171 -24.04 -5.70 9.86
N LEU A 172 -25.10 -5.99 9.09
CA LEU A 172 -25.16 -5.71 7.65
C LEU A 172 -25.07 -4.20 7.38
N ALA A 173 -25.71 -3.36 8.19
CA ALA A 173 -25.62 -1.91 8.08
C ALA A 173 -24.21 -1.39 8.38
N ALA A 174 -23.56 -1.85 9.45
CA ALA A 174 -22.20 -1.46 9.80
C ALA A 174 -21.20 -1.90 8.72
N ARG A 175 -21.31 -3.13 8.22
CA ARG A 175 -20.43 -3.63 7.15
C ARG A 175 -20.57 -2.84 5.84
N ARG A 176 -21.79 -2.44 5.47
CA ARG A 176 -22.01 -1.53 4.33
C ARG A 176 -21.33 -0.17 4.54
N ALA A 177 -21.42 0.39 5.75
CA ALA A 177 -20.73 1.63 6.08
C ALA A 177 -19.20 1.48 6.05
N ASN A 178 -18.65 0.34 6.47
CA ASN A 178 -17.22 0.05 6.38
C ASN A 178 -16.73 0.07 4.92
N LEU A 179 -17.44 -0.63 4.02
CA LEU A 179 -17.08 -0.66 2.59
C LEU A 179 -17.25 0.71 1.91
N SER A 180 -18.23 1.52 2.35
CA SER A 180 -18.36 2.92 1.91
C SER A 180 -17.15 3.76 2.36
N GLN A 181 -16.76 3.66 3.62
CA GLN A 181 -15.58 4.37 4.15
C GLN A 181 -14.30 4.00 3.39
N LEU A 182 -14.12 2.71 3.06
CA LEU A 182 -12.98 2.28 2.26
C LEU A 182 -13.05 2.78 0.82
N THR A 183 -14.25 2.90 0.23
CA THR A 183 -14.42 3.49 -1.11
C THR A 183 -13.95 4.94 -1.14
N ASP A 184 -14.33 5.74 -0.14
CA ASP A 184 -13.88 7.14 -0.03
C ASP A 184 -12.36 7.23 0.16
N PHE A 185 -11.79 6.30 0.93
CA PHE A 185 -10.34 6.22 1.14
C PHE A 185 -9.59 5.85 -0.15
N ILE A 186 -10.06 4.84 -0.90
CA ILE A 186 -9.46 4.44 -2.18
C ILE A 186 -9.53 5.60 -3.19
N ALA A 187 -10.64 6.34 -3.22
CA ALA A 187 -10.80 7.49 -4.11
C ALA A 187 -9.78 8.60 -3.82
N SER A 188 -9.45 8.84 -2.55
CA SER A 188 -8.49 9.87 -2.12
C SER A 188 -7.03 9.43 -2.17
N HIS A 189 -6.71 8.15 -1.99
CA HIS A 189 -5.33 7.66 -1.84
C HIS A 189 -4.77 6.98 -3.08
N SER A 190 -5.64 6.38 -3.91
CA SER A 190 -5.26 5.49 -5.00
C SER A 190 -5.77 5.93 -6.37
N ALA A 191 -6.12 7.21 -6.52
CA ALA A 191 -6.41 7.78 -7.83
C ALA A 191 -5.22 7.57 -8.76
N GLY A 192 -5.45 6.93 -9.92
CA GLY A 192 -4.38 6.64 -10.90
C GLY A 192 -3.47 5.45 -10.56
N ASN A 193 -3.62 4.80 -9.41
CA ASN A 193 -2.81 3.64 -9.01
C ASN A 193 -3.53 2.31 -9.21
N ALA A 194 -2.74 1.26 -9.42
CA ALA A 194 -3.25 -0.11 -9.34
C ALA A 194 -3.53 -0.45 -7.87
N VAL A 195 -4.56 -1.26 -7.62
CA VAL A 195 -5.04 -1.55 -6.26
C VAL A 195 -5.27 -3.04 -6.08
N VAL A 196 -4.93 -3.55 -4.90
CA VAL A 196 -5.36 -4.86 -4.38
C VAL A 196 -6.02 -4.65 -3.01
N VAL A 197 -7.27 -5.05 -2.87
CA VAL A 197 -7.99 -5.09 -1.59
C VAL A 197 -8.16 -6.54 -1.18
N MET A 198 -7.65 -6.92 -0.01
CA MET A 198 -7.80 -8.29 0.46
C MET A 198 -7.94 -8.39 1.98
N GLY A 199 -8.79 -9.30 2.42
CA GLY A 199 -9.05 -9.53 3.84
C GLY A 199 -10.38 -10.22 4.09
N ASP A 200 -10.70 -10.35 5.38
CA ASP A 200 -12.00 -10.79 5.85
C ASP A 200 -13.03 -9.68 5.67
N THR A 201 -13.71 -9.71 4.53
CA THR A 201 -14.77 -8.75 4.23
C THR A 201 -16.08 -9.10 4.92
N ASN A 202 -16.19 -10.23 5.62
CA ASN A 202 -17.44 -10.73 6.19
C ASN A 202 -18.64 -10.76 5.21
N THR A 203 -18.39 -10.64 3.90
CA THR A 203 -19.44 -10.52 2.86
C THR A 203 -19.60 -11.78 2.03
N ARG A 204 -20.82 -11.96 1.52
CA ARG A 204 -21.15 -12.92 0.46
C ARG A 204 -21.92 -12.18 -0.64
N TYR A 205 -21.60 -12.45 -1.90
CA TYR A 205 -22.40 -12.05 -3.05
C TYR A 205 -23.84 -12.54 -2.93
N THR A 206 -24.06 -13.76 -2.43
CA THR A 206 -25.41 -14.32 -2.31
C THR A 206 -26.22 -13.69 -1.18
N ARG A 207 -25.60 -13.02 -0.20
CA ARG A 207 -26.31 -12.45 0.96
C ARG A 207 -26.97 -11.12 0.60
N SER A 208 -28.29 -11.04 0.76
CA SER A 208 -29.11 -9.88 0.38
C SER A 208 -28.69 -8.55 1.03
N GLY A 209 -28.14 -8.57 2.24
CA GLY A 209 -27.71 -7.37 2.95
C GLY A 209 -26.28 -6.90 2.65
N ASP A 210 -25.46 -7.71 1.97
CA ASP A 210 -24.06 -7.37 1.68
C ASP A 210 -23.91 -6.54 0.40
N THR A 211 -22.84 -5.76 0.31
CA THR A 211 -22.61 -4.82 -0.81
C THR A 211 -21.26 -5.02 -1.49
N ILE A 212 -20.74 -6.25 -1.53
CA ILE A 212 -19.41 -6.52 -2.10
C ILE A 212 -19.35 -6.30 -3.61
N ALA A 213 -20.43 -6.62 -4.33
CA ALA A 213 -20.53 -6.36 -5.77
C ALA A 213 -20.58 -4.86 -6.06
N GLU A 214 -21.35 -4.10 -5.27
CA GLU A 214 -21.46 -2.66 -5.37
C GLU A 214 -20.14 -1.97 -4.99
N PHE A 215 -19.45 -2.44 -3.96
CA PHE A 215 -18.11 -1.99 -3.58
C PHE A 215 -17.10 -2.21 -4.71
N ALA A 216 -17.08 -3.42 -5.29
CA ALA A 216 -16.19 -3.74 -6.40
C ALA A 216 -16.48 -2.83 -7.61
N ALA A 217 -17.76 -2.65 -7.97
CA ALA A 217 -18.16 -1.79 -9.08
C ALA A 217 -17.79 -0.32 -8.86
N ALA A 218 -18.08 0.24 -7.68
CA ALA A 218 -17.79 1.64 -7.35
C ALA A 218 -16.28 1.96 -7.42
N ASN A 219 -15.44 0.96 -7.12
CA ASN A 219 -13.99 1.09 -7.15
C ASN A 219 -13.35 0.54 -8.43
N GLY A 220 -14.14 0.09 -9.42
CA GLY A 220 -13.59 -0.53 -10.64
C GLY A 220 -12.73 -1.77 -10.37
N LEU A 221 -12.99 -2.48 -9.28
CA LEU A 221 -12.28 -3.69 -8.87
C LEU A 221 -12.90 -4.93 -9.51
N THR A 222 -12.05 -5.90 -9.77
CA THR A 222 -12.39 -7.24 -10.23
C THR A 222 -12.11 -8.24 -9.12
N ASP A 223 -13.04 -9.17 -8.91
CA ASP A 223 -12.83 -10.32 -8.03
C ASP A 223 -12.27 -11.50 -8.84
N PRO A 224 -11.06 -12.03 -8.53
CA PRO A 224 -10.49 -13.21 -9.16
C PRO A 224 -11.35 -14.46 -9.04
N TRP A 225 -12.07 -14.65 -7.92
CA TRP A 225 -12.99 -15.77 -7.76
C TRP A 225 -14.13 -15.68 -8.77
N VAL A 226 -14.75 -14.50 -8.90
CA VAL A 226 -15.79 -14.26 -9.91
C VAL A 226 -15.24 -14.44 -11.32
N LYS A 227 -14.09 -13.82 -11.63
CA LYS A 227 -13.48 -13.86 -12.97
C LYS A 227 -13.07 -15.28 -13.39
N LEU A 228 -12.31 -15.97 -12.53
CA LEU A 228 -11.64 -17.23 -12.88
C LEU A 228 -12.48 -18.46 -12.56
N ILE A 229 -13.26 -18.43 -11.47
CA ILE A 229 -14.02 -19.61 -11.00
C ILE A 229 -15.49 -19.54 -11.42
N ARG A 230 -16.09 -18.34 -11.43
CA ARG A 230 -17.51 -18.15 -11.80
C ARG A 230 -17.71 -17.67 -13.25
N GLY A 231 -16.67 -17.70 -14.08
CA GLY A 231 -16.77 -17.33 -15.49
C GLY A 231 -17.10 -15.85 -15.72
N GLY A 232 -16.73 -14.97 -14.80
CA GLY A 232 -16.97 -13.53 -14.88
C GLY A 232 -18.37 -13.08 -14.44
N VAL A 233 -19.22 -13.99 -13.97
CA VAL A 233 -20.57 -13.66 -13.52
C VAL A 233 -20.69 -13.92 -12.01
N ALA A 234 -20.86 -12.84 -11.24
CA ALA A 234 -21.05 -12.95 -9.80
C ALA A 234 -22.38 -13.65 -9.48
N PRO A 235 -22.47 -14.41 -8.36
CA PRO A 235 -23.75 -14.93 -7.88
C PRO A 235 -24.79 -13.82 -7.70
N ALA A 236 -26.06 -14.15 -7.92
CA ALA A 236 -27.14 -13.20 -7.74
C ALA A 236 -27.33 -12.88 -6.25
N LYS A 237 -27.44 -11.60 -5.94
CA LYS A 237 -27.71 -11.13 -4.58
C LYS A 237 -29.07 -11.65 -4.09
N GLY A 238 -29.07 -12.29 -2.91
CA GLY A 238 -30.23 -12.96 -2.35
C GLY A 238 -30.48 -14.38 -2.86
N SER A 239 -29.61 -14.94 -3.71
CA SER A 239 -29.70 -16.36 -4.09
C SER A 239 -29.32 -17.28 -2.93
N ASP A 240 -29.55 -18.58 -3.10
CA ASP A 240 -29.10 -19.59 -2.16
C ASP A 240 -27.59 -19.48 -1.88
N ALA A 241 -27.22 -19.69 -0.62
CA ALA A 241 -25.83 -19.63 -0.20
C ALA A 241 -25.01 -20.75 -0.85
N LEU A 242 -23.84 -20.38 -1.39
CA LEU A 242 -22.87 -21.33 -1.92
C LEU A 242 -21.99 -21.85 -0.78
N VAL A 243 -22.56 -22.74 0.05
CA VAL A 243 -21.91 -23.25 1.26
C VAL A 243 -20.68 -24.10 0.91
N CYS A 244 -19.58 -23.89 1.64
CA CYS A 244 -18.38 -24.71 1.55
C CYS A 244 -18.52 -25.96 2.41
N ASP A 245 -18.21 -27.13 1.84
CA ASP A 245 -17.99 -28.35 2.62
C ASP A 245 -16.55 -28.36 3.13
N GLN A 246 -16.40 -28.20 4.45
CA GLN A 246 -15.11 -28.16 5.15
C GLN A 246 -14.80 -29.49 5.87
N THR A 247 -15.55 -30.56 5.57
CA THR A 247 -15.32 -31.88 6.21
C THR A 247 -14.19 -32.69 5.56
N GLY A 248 -13.77 -32.32 4.34
CA GLY A 248 -12.69 -32.95 3.60
C GLY A 248 -11.33 -32.29 3.81
N THR A 249 -10.27 -32.89 3.25
CA THR A 249 -8.91 -32.33 3.27
C THR A 249 -8.70 -31.19 2.26
N THR A 250 -9.73 -30.83 1.50
CA THR A 250 -9.74 -29.76 0.50
C THR A 250 -11.11 -29.10 0.49
N VAL A 251 -11.15 -27.79 0.31
CA VAL A 251 -12.38 -27.03 0.05
C VAL A 251 -12.41 -26.62 -1.42
N PRO A 252 -13.46 -26.95 -2.19
CA PRO A 252 -13.52 -26.62 -3.60
C PRO A 252 -13.67 -25.11 -3.81
N ASN A 253 -12.96 -24.55 -4.80
CA ASN A 253 -13.05 -23.12 -5.14
C ASN A 253 -14.45 -22.68 -5.57
N THR A 254 -15.37 -23.61 -5.89
CA THR A 254 -16.71 -23.29 -6.40
C THR A 254 -17.69 -22.79 -5.34
N CYS A 255 -17.43 -23.06 -4.06
CA CYS A 255 -18.19 -22.50 -2.95
C CYS A 255 -17.75 -21.06 -2.65
N GLU A 256 -18.50 -20.38 -1.81
CA GLU A 256 -18.23 -19.01 -1.41
C GLU A 256 -17.77 -18.94 0.04
N VAL A 257 -16.67 -18.22 0.28
CA VAL A 257 -16.19 -17.85 1.61
C VAL A 257 -16.40 -16.36 1.85
N VAL A 258 -16.18 -15.85 3.07
CA VAL A 258 -16.37 -14.44 3.40
C VAL A 258 -15.16 -13.56 3.10
N ASP A 259 -13.96 -14.13 3.16
CA ASP A 259 -12.73 -13.51 2.71
C ASP A 259 -12.78 -13.20 1.20
N LYS A 260 -12.19 -12.07 0.80
CA LYS A 260 -12.12 -11.66 -0.62
C LYS A 260 -10.74 -11.14 -0.95
N ILE A 261 -10.38 -11.28 -2.22
CA ILE A 261 -9.28 -10.56 -2.87
C ILE A 261 -9.91 -9.86 -4.07
N LEU A 262 -9.69 -8.56 -4.20
CA LEU A 262 -10.23 -7.72 -5.27
C LEU A 262 -9.09 -6.89 -5.84
N TYR A 263 -9.07 -6.62 -7.14
CA TYR A 263 -7.96 -5.89 -7.76
C TYR A 263 -8.39 -5.01 -8.94
N ARG A 264 -7.59 -3.99 -9.23
CA ARG A 264 -7.63 -3.27 -10.51
C ARG A 264 -6.23 -2.89 -10.95
N GLY A 265 -6.02 -2.82 -12.27
CA GLY A 265 -4.86 -2.16 -12.85
C GLY A 265 -5.00 -0.63 -12.82
N SER A 266 -4.07 0.04 -13.48
CA SER A 266 -4.12 1.46 -13.77
C SER A 266 -3.67 1.74 -15.20
N LYS A 267 -3.63 3.02 -15.59
CA LYS A 267 -3.08 3.43 -16.89
C LYS A 267 -1.59 3.12 -17.02
N LEU A 268 -0.85 3.08 -15.90
CA LEU A 268 0.55 2.69 -15.85
C LEU A 268 0.74 1.17 -15.73
N VAL A 269 -0.07 0.50 -14.93
CA VAL A 269 0.14 -0.91 -14.56
C VAL A 269 -1.03 -1.77 -15.02
N SER A 270 -0.80 -2.65 -15.99
CA SER A 270 -1.71 -3.76 -16.22
C SER A 270 -1.48 -4.79 -15.10
N LEU A 271 -2.53 -5.13 -14.37
CA LEU A 271 -2.50 -6.14 -13.31
C LEU A 271 -3.58 -7.18 -13.62
N ASN A 272 -3.22 -8.46 -13.65
CA ASN A 272 -4.13 -9.55 -14.01
C ASN A 272 -3.98 -10.73 -13.05
N ALA A 273 -5.09 -11.14 -12.42
CA ALA A 273 -5.15 -12.41 -11.73
C ALA A 273 -5.05 -13.57 -12.72
N THR A 274 -4.12 -14.49 -12.48
CA THR A 274 -3.84 -15.68 -13.30
C THR A 274 -4.25 -16.97 -12.61
N ARG A 275 -4.33 -16.97 -11.28
CA ARG A 275 -4.81 -18.09 -10.47
C ARG A 275 -5.59 -17.56 -9.27
N TYR A 276 -6.62 -18.29 -8.87
CA TYR A 276 -7.30 -18.16 -7.58
C TYR A 276 -7.30 -19.54 -6.92
N ASN A 277 -7.07 -19.59 -5.61
CA ASN A 277 -7.26 -20.83 -4.87
C ASN A 277 -7.60 -20.59 -3.39
N ASN A 278 -8.47 -21.45 -2.86
CA ASN A 278 -8.62 -21.69 -1.44
C ASN A 278 -7.48 -22.63 -0.99
N GLU A 279 -6.62 -22.14 -0.11
CA GLU A 279 -5.40 -22.81 0.35
C GLU A 279 -5.64 -23.72 1.56
N HIS A 280 -6.90 -24.04 1.89
CA HIS A 280 -7.32 -24.93 2.99
C HIS A 280 -6.36 -26.10 3.24
N ALA A 281 -6.06 -26.90 2.20
CA ALA A 281 -5.22 -28.09 2.31
C ALA A 281 -3.79 -27.80 2.83
N LYS A 282 -3.26 -26.61 2.57
CA LYS A 282 -1.93 -26.19 3.07
C LYS A 282 -1.96 -25.73 4.52
N PHE A 283 -3.12 -25.48 5.10
CA PHE A 283 -3.28 -24.91 6.44
C PHE A 283 -4.09 -25.81 7.38
N LEU A 284 -3.85 -27.12 7.27
CA LEU A 284 -4.31 -28.14 8.22
C LEU A 284 -3.19 -28.60 9.15
N THR A 285 -3.54 -28.93 10.39
CA THR A 285 -2.70 -29.76 11.25
C THR A 285 -2.47 -31.14 10.63
N ASP A 286 -1.51 -31.90 11.16
CA ASP A 286 -1.29 -33.30 10.74
C ASP A 286 -2.52 -34.19 10.97
N GLY A 287 -3.39 -33.80 11.91
CA GLY A 287 -4.68 -34.46 12.17
C GLY A 287 -5.82 -34.00 11.25
N GLY A 288 -5.55 -33.15 10.26
CA GLY A 288 -6.56 -32.66 9.32
C GLY A 288 -7.47 -31.54 9.85
N LEU A 289 -7.20 -31.01 11.05
CA LEU A 289 -7.96 -29.88 11.61
C LEU A 289 -7.42 -28.54 11.08
N MET A 290 -8.31 -27.59 10.82
CA MET A 290 -7.94 -26.25 10.36
C MET A 290 -7.11 -25.50 11.41
N LEU A 291 -6.09 -24.76 10.98
CA LEU A 291 -5.26 -23.93 11.89
C LEU A 291 -5.99 -22.66 12.35
N SER A 292 -6.96 -22.19 11.55
CA SER A 292 -7.87 -21.08 11.85
C SER A 292 -9.31 -21.56 11.62
N ASP A 293 -10.31 -20.77 12.02
CA ASP A 293 -11.71 -20.98 11.63
C ASP A 293 -12.04 -20.42 10.22
N HIS A 294 -11.09 -19.73 9.59
CA HIS A 294 -11.18 -19.28 8.20
C HIS A 294 -10.36 -20.14 7.25
N ASP A 295 -10.77 -20.12 5.98
CA ASP A 295 -9.98 -20.68 4.88
C ASP A 295 -9.07 -19.60 4.28
N PRO A 296 -7.76 -19.86 4.12
CA PRO A 296 -6.83 -18.91 3.51
C PRO A 296 -7.06 -18.79 2.00
N LEU A 297 -7.09 -17.58 1.48
CA LEU A 297 -7.24 -17.33 0.04
C LEU A 297 -5.94 -16.84 -0.58
N THR A 298 -5.61 -17.36 -1.77
CA THR A 298 -4.48 -16.87 -2.57
C THR A 298 -4.89 -16.51 -3.98
N VAL A 299 -4.18 -15.53 -4.54
CA VAL A 299 -4.25 -15.16 -5.96
C VAL A 299 -2.84 -14.96 -6.49
N ASP A 300 -2.58 -15.52 -7.66
CA ASP A 300 -1.37 -15.20 -8.43
C ASP A 300 -1.69 -14.06 -9.38
N PHE A 301 -0.80 -13.08 -9.45
CA PHE A 301 -0.89 -11.94 -10.34
C PHE A 301 0.25 -11.94 -11.35
N SER A 302 -0.07 -11.55 -12.58
CA SER A 302 0.89 -11.05 -13.56
C SER A 302 0.71 -9.55 -13.72
N TRP A 303 1.82 -8.84 -13.90
CA TRP A 303 1.79 -7.40 -14.12
C TRP A 303 2.72 -6.98 -15.25
N SER A 304 2.39 -5.86 -15.89
CA SER A 304 3.28 -5.17 -16.83
C SER A 304 3.06 -3.66 -16.77
N ARG A 305 4.15 -2.92 -16.97
CA ARG A 305 4.15 -1.47 -17.11
C ARG A 305 3.78 -1.10 -18.54
N ASN A 306 2.91 -0.11 -18.69
CA ASN A 306 2.59 0.48 -19.97
C ASN A 306 3.83 1.19 -20.54
N ALA A 307 4.30 0.72 -21.69
CA ALA A 307 5.53 1.21 -22.32
C ALA A 307 5.49 2.70 -22.75
N ALA A 308 4.31 3.33 -22.77
CA ALA A 308 4.17 4.75 -23.04
C ALA A 308 4.56 5.66 -21.86
N PHE A 309 4.65 5.10 -20.65
CA PHE A 309 4.86 5.86 -19.41
C PHE A 309 5.93 5.22 -18.54
N GLN A 310 6.79 6.04 -17.95
CA GLN A 310 7.68 5.62 -16.87
C GLN A 310 7.57 6.61 -15.74
N LEU A 311 7.51 6.15 -14.50
CA LEU A 311 7.52 7.03 -13.33
C LEU A 311 8.89 6.94 -12.66
N SER A 312 9.34 8.02 -12.03
CA SER A 312 10.44 7.95 -11.08
C SER A 312 9.94 7.46 -9.72
N ASP A 313 10.86 6.97 -8.89
CA ASP A 313 10.58 6.91 -7.45
C ASP A 313 10.24 8.31 -6.91
N GLN A 314 9.39 8.32 -5.89
CA GLN A 314 9.05 9.53 -5.16
C GLN A 314 10.19 9.95 -4.21
N PHE A 315 10.16 11.20 -3.76
CA PHE A 315 11.11 11.75 -2.79
C PHE A 315 10.41 12.79 -1.93
N GLY A 316 10.55 12.70 -0.60
CA GLY A 316 9.87 13.57 0.35
C GLY A 316 9.19 12.78 1.47
N GLY A 317 8.22 13.38 2.16
CA GLY A 317 7.65 12.88 3.41
C GLY A 317 6.19 12.38 3.36
N PRO A 318 5.71 11.77 4.46
CA PRO A 318 4.41 11.10 4.58
C PRO A 318 3.22 12.05 4.80
N HIS A 319 3.32 13.31 4.37
CA HIS A 319 2.31 14.32 4.69
C HIS A 319 1.58 14.78 3.44
N GLY A 320 0.54 15.60 3.62
CA GLY A 320 -0.29 16.06 2.51
C GLY A 320 -1.14 14.95 1.89
N ASP A 321 -1.98 15.37 0.96
CA ASP A 321 -2.90 14.51 0.24
C ASP A 321 -2.22 13.90 -0.98
N TYR A 322 -2.61 12.67 -1.33
CA TYR A 322 -2.07 11.95 -2.47
C TYR A 322 -2.53 12.57 -3.79
N PHE A 323 -1.64 12.57 -4.78
CA PHE A 323 -1.98 12.91 -6.15
C PHE A 323 -1.20 12.04 -7.15
N ASN A 324 -1.80 11.82 -8.32
CA ASN A 324 -1.14 11.16 -9.43
C ASN A 324 -1.72 11.65 -10.77
N ASP A 325 -0.90 12.31 -11.58
CA ASP A 325 -1.33 12.91 -12.83
C ASP A 325 -1.51 11.90 -13.97
N ILE A 326 -1.18 10.62 -13.77
CA ILE A 326 -1.11 9.63 -14.87
C ILE A 326 -2.40 9.58 -15.69
N GLY A 327 -3.57 9.70 -15.05
CA GLY A 327 -4.87 9.76 -15.72
C GLY A 327 -4.96 10.92 -16.74
N SER A 328 -4.42 12.07 -16.38
CA SER A 328 -4.45 13.33 -17.14
C SER A 328 -3.33 13.48 -18.17
N VAL A 329 -2.27 12.67 -18.09
CA VAL A 329 -1.10 12.74 -18.98
C VAL A 329 -1.28 11.79 -20.19
N PRO A 330 -1.51 12.27 -21.43
CA PRO A 330 -1.56 11.39 -22.60
C PRO A 330 -0.19 10.80 -22.94
N ALA A 331 -0.17 9.68 -23.68
CA ALA A 331 1.08 9.15 -24.23
C ALA A 331 1.72 10.20 -25.14
N GLY A 332 3.05 10.39 -25.01
CA GLY A 332 3.76 11.43 -25.74
C GLY A 332 3.44 12.87 -25.31
N ALA A 333 2.82 13.07 -24.14
CA ALA A 333 2.54 14.41 -23.63
C ALA A 333 3.80 15.25 -23.55
N ARG A 334 3.70 16.52 -23.98
CA ARG A 334 4.78 17.50 -23.93
C ARG A 334 4.37 18.67 -23.05
N ALA A 335 5.21 19.03 -22.08
CA ALA A 335 5.03 20.27 -21.34
C ALA A 335 5.36 21.49 -22.23
N THR A 336 4.57 22.55 -22.12
CA THR A 336 4.84 23.86 -22.72
C THR A 336 5.27 24.89 -21.68
N THR A 337 4.91 24.67 -20.42
CA THR A 337 5.30 25.53 -19.30
C THR A 337 5.56 24.67 -18.08
N VAL A 338 6.64 24.96 -17.36
CA VAL A 338 6.82 24.54 -15.97
C VAL A 338 6.72 25.75 -15.06
N ALA A 339 6.05 25.61 -13.93
CA ALA A 339 5.90 26.66 -12.93
C ALA A 339 6.08 26.11 -11.53
N LEU A 340 6.51 26.97 -10.61
CA LEU A 340 6.56 26.68 -9.19
C LEU A 340 6.24 27.93 -8.38
N ARG A 341 5.65 27.72 -7.20
CA ARG A 341 5.57 28.73 -6.15
C ARG A 341 6.51 28.33 -5.03
N ALA A 342 7.38 29.24 -4.62
CA ALA A 342 8.31 28.95 -3.53
C ALA A 342 8.64 30.17 -2.68
N GLY A 343 8.83 29.92 -1.39
CA GLY A 343 9.52 30.79 -0.44
C GLY A 343 10.78 30.09 0.07
N SER A 344 10.84 29.79 1.37
CA SER A 344 11.88 28.93 1.93
C SER A 344 11.72 27.46 1.54
N ARG A 345 10.51 27.06 1.12
CA ARG A 345 10.13 25.71 0.66
C ARG A 345 9.38 25.82 -0.66
N VAL A 346 9.10 24.68 -1.29
CA VAL A 346 8.23 24.61 -2.47
C VAL A 346 6.78 24.54 -2.00
N ASP A 347 6.03 25.58 -2.26
CA ASP A 347 4.60 25.65 -1.94
C ASP A 347 3.77 24.92 -3.00
N GLN A 348 4.14 25.05 -4.28
CA GLN A 348 3.40 24.47 -5.41
C GLN A 348 4.30 24.14 -6.60
N LEU A 349 3.95 23.08 -7.33
CA LEU A 349 4.50 22.71 -8.63
C LEU A 349 3.40 22.67 -9.68
N SER A 350 3.71 23.06 -10.92
CA SER A 350 2.75 22.98 -12.02
C SER A 350 3.41 22.72 -13.37
N LEU A 351 2.71 21.98 -14.22
CA LEU A 351 3.02 21.78 -15.63
C LEU A 351 1.78 22.07 -16.48
N THR A 352 1.95 22.91 -17.50
CA THR A 352 0.97 23.03 -18.58
C THR A 352 1.44 22.18 -19.75
N LEU A 353 0.58 21.30 -20.22
CA LEU A 353 0.80 20.42 -21.37
C LEU A 353 0.35 21.10 -22.67
N ALA A 354 0.89 20.65 -23.80
CA ALA A 354 0.59 21.18 -25.12
C ALA A 354 -0.89 21.08 -25.54
N ASN A 355 -1.67 20.20 -24.91
CA ASN A 355 -3.11 20.08 -25.11
C ASN A 355 -3.93 21.06 -24.24
N GLY A 356 -3.28 21.93 -23.47
CA GLY A 356 -3.93 22.89 -22.56
C GLY A 356 -4.23 22.35 -21.16
N THR A 357 -3.98 21.06 -20.89
CA THR A 357 -4.12 20.51 -19.54
C THR A 357 -3.06 21.13 -18.62
N THR A 358 -3.50 21.70 -17.49
CA THR A 358 -2.60 22.18 -16.43
C THR A 358 -2.70 21.25 -15.23
N LEU A 359 -1.56 20.72 -14.82
CA LEU A 359 -1.35 19.88 -13.64
C LEU A 359 -0.79 20.77 -12.55
N THR A 360 -1.40 20.82 -11.37
CA THR A 360 -0.99 21.73 -10.28
C THR A 360 -1.18 21.05 -8.94
N HIS A 361 -0.11 21.03 -8.14
CA HIS A 361 -0.10 20.39 -6.81
C HIS A 361 0.58 21.27 -5.79
N GLY A 362 -0.04 21.42 -4.61
CA GLY A 362 0.43 22.30 -3.54
C GLY A 362 -0.37 23.60 -3.40
N GLY A 363 -0.10 24.37 -2.35
CA GLY A 363 -0.88 25.52 -1.93
C GLY A 363 -0.54 26.83 -2.66
N THR A 364 -1.21 27.91 -2.27
CA THR A 364 -1.05 29.24 -2.90
C THR A 364 0.04 30.10 -2.24
N GLY A 365 0.80 29.55 -1.31
CA GLY A 365 1.91 30.23 -0.64
C GLY A 365 3.06 30.59 -1.60
N GLY A 366 4.15 31.13 -1.05
CA GLY A 366 5.35 31.48 -1.81
C GLY A 366 5.14 32.50 -2.94
N THR A 367 6.22 32.71 -3.72
CA THR A 367 6.21 33.56 -4.92
C THR A 367 6.16 32.68 -6.16
N ALA A 368 5.25 33.00 -7.08
CA ALA A 368 5.12 32.29 -8.35
C ALA A 368 6.24 32.64 -9.32
N SER A 369 6.76 31.61 -10.00
CA SER A 369 7.72 31.73 -11.09
C SER A 369 7.40 30.68 -12.15
N SER A 370 7.73 30.95 -13.41
CA SER A 370 7.47 30.02 -14.49
C SER A 370 8.52 30.12 -15.59
N LEU A 371 8.61 29.05 -16.38
CA LEU A 371 9.47 28.91 -17.53
C LEU A 371 8.63 28.36 -18.69
N ALA A 372 8.36 29.22 -19.66
CA ALA A 372 7.82 28.81 -20.95
C ALA A 372 8.90 28.08 -21.76
N LEU A 373 8.56 26.90 -22.27
CA LEU A 373 9.43 26.05 -23.06
C LEU A 373 9.28 26.41 -24.54
N GLY A 374 10.41 26.66 -25.19
CA GLY A 374 10.47 26.98 -26.61
C GLY A 374 10.16 25.78 -27.51
N SER A 375 10.14 26.01 -28.82
CA SER A 375 10.01 24.92 -29.80
C SER A 375 11.16 23.92 -29.65
N GLY A 376 10.85 22.63 -29.54
CA GLY A 376 11.82 21.56 -29.33
C GLY A 376 12.49 21.56 -27.94
N GLU A 377 12.06 22.43 -27.03
CA GLU A 377 12.52 22.44 -25.64
C GLU A 377 11.66 21.51 -24.78
N TYR A 378 12.31 20.72 -23.92
CA TYR A 378 11.65 19.79 -23.02
C TYR A 378 12.45 19.65 -21.73
N LEU A 379 11.75 19.23 -20.66
CA LEU A 379 12.34 18.99 -19.35
C LEU A 379 13.10 17.66 -19.35
N THR A 380 14.38 17.71 -19.00
CA THR A 380 15.28 16.56 -18.94
C THR A 380 15.50 16.04 -17.53
N SER A 381 15.52 16.91 -16.53
CA SER A 381 15.72 16.51 -15.15
C SER A 381 15.10 17.49 -14.15
N ALA A 382 14.93 17.00 -12.92
CA ALA A 382 14.55 17.80 -11.78
C ALA A 382 15.36 17.39 -10.54
N THR A 383 15.95 18.37 -9.86
CA THR A 383 16.58 18.20 -8.56
C THR A 383 15.62 18.64 -7.48
N LEU A 384 15.35 17.77 -6.51
CA LEU A 384 14.53 18.04 -5.33
C LEU A 384 15.41 17.98 -4.09
N CYS A 385 15.20 18.89 -3.15
CA CYS A 385 15.85 18.85 -1.85
C CYS A 385 14.80 18.87 -0.74
N GLN A 386 14.91 17.97 0.23
CA GLN A 386 13.96 17.85 1.34
C GLN A 386 14.56 18.34 2.65
N GLY A 387 13.71 18.71 3.59
CA GLY A 387 14.11 19.11 4.94
C GLY A 387 12.95 18.99 5.91
N GLN A 388 13.21 19.28 7.17
CA GLN A 388 12.21 19.24 8.24
C GLN A 388 11.69 20.65 8.55
N LYS A 389 10.37 20.78 8.68
CA LYS A 389 9.70 21.95 9.23
C LYS A 389 8.66 21.49 10.23
N ASP A 390 8.75 21.96 11.47
CA ASP A 390 7.79 21.64 12.54
C ASP A 390 7.58 20.13 12.71
N GLY A 391 8.65 19.35 12.56
CA GLY A 391 8.64 17.89 12.63
C GLY A 391 8.05 17.18 11.39
N ARG A 392 7.76 17.91 10.31
CA ARG A 392 7.25 17.39 9.04
C ARG A 392 8.26 17.52 7.91
N THR A 393 8.51 16.41 7.21
CA THR A 393 9.40 16.39 6.04
C THR A 393 8.69 17.05 4.85
N ARG A 394 9.30 18.08 4.26
CA ARG A 394 8.77 18.83 3.11
C ARG A 394 9.79 18.94 1.98
N ILE A 395 9.34 19.26 0.77
CA ILE A 395 10.22 19.69 -0.32
C ILE A 395 10.63 21.14 -0.10
N PHE A 396 11.91 21.32 0.21
CA PHE A 396 12.52 22.62 0.47
C PHE A 396 12.96 23.35 -0.79
N SER A 397 13.40 22.64 -1.82
CA SER A 397 13.66 23.24 -3.12
C SER A 397 13.38 22.28 -4.27
N ALA A 398 13.08 22.88 -5.43
CA ALA A 398 12.98 22.19 -6.71
C ALA A 398 13.74 22.98 -7.77
N ARG A 399 14.47 22.29 -8.63
CA ARG A 399 15.15 22.85 -9.81
C ARG A 399 14.89 21.96 -11.02
N PHE A 400 14.17 22.48 -11.99
CA PHE A 400 13.96 21.86 -13.29
C PHE A 400 15.03 22.29 -14.29
N THR A 401 15.47 21.37 -15.14
CA THR A 401 16.45 21.61 -16.21
C THR A 401 15.89 21.16 -17.55
N THR A 402 16.13 21.94 -18.60
CA THR A 402 15.71 21.64 -19.97
C THR A 402 16.87 21.08 -20.82
N ASN A 403 16.55 20.48 -21.96
CA ASN A 403 17.56 20.06 -22.95
C ASN A 403 18.39 21.21 -23.53
N GLN A 404 17.95 22.47 -23.36
CA GLN A 404 18.69 23.66 -23.78
C GLN A 404 19.51 24.29 -22.63
N GLY A 405 19.57 23.61 -21.46
CA GLY A 405 20.31 24.09 -20.29
C GLY A 405 19.62 25.23 -19.53
N ARG A 406 18.40 25.61 -19.90
CA ARG A 406 17.58 26.56 -19.13
C ARG A 406 17.07 25.88 -17.87
N THR A 407 16.87 26.67 -16.81
CA THR A 407 16.39 26.15 -15.53
C THR A 407 15.33 27.02 -14.90
N LEU A 408 14.39 26.39 -14.20
CA LEU A 408 13.49 27.02 -13.24
C LEU A 408 13.80 26.46 -11.86
N ALA A 409 14.05 27.31 -10.87
CA ALA A 409 14.33 26.87 -9.51
C ALA A 409 13.68 27.79 -8.47
N GLY A 410 13.35 27.23 -7.31
CA GLY A 410 12.88 27.97 -6.16
C GLY A 410 13.01 27.17 -4.88
N GLY A 411 12.89 27.85 -3.74
CA GLY A 411 13.09 27.26 -2.42
C GLY A 411 14.53 27.36 -1.92
N THR A 412 14.80 26.75 -0.76
CA THR A 412 16.13 26.71 -0.13
C THR A 412 16.74 25.33 -0.27
N THR A 413 17.90 25.23 -0.91
CA THR A 413 18.63 23.95 -1.02
C THR A 413 19.07 23.45 0.36
N THR A 414 18.85 22.16 0.61
CA THR A 414 19.29 21.47 1.83
C THR A 414 20.41 20.48 1.49
N SER A 415 20.94 19.76 2.49
CA SER A 415 21.93 18.71 2.28
C SER A 415 21.37 17.42 1.68
N THR A 416 20.05 17.23 1.73
CA THR A 416 19.39 15.99 1.35
C THR A 416 18.63 16.20 0.06
N CYS A 417 19.26 15.88 -1.07
CA CYS A 417 18.72 16.10 -2.39
C CYS A 417 18.79 14.84 -3.27
N VAL A 418 17.87 14.75 -4.23
CA VAL A 418 17.89 13.78 -5.31
C VAL A 418 17.75 14.47 -6.64
N THR A 419 18.38 13.95 -7.69
CA THR A 419 18.09 14.36 -9.07
C THR A 419 17.45 13.21 -9.80
N ARG A 420 16.28 13.46 -10.38
CA ARG A 420 15.56 12.52 -11.25
C ARG A 420 15.73 12.97 -12.69
N THR A 421 16.21 12.07 -13.55
CA THR A 421 16.51 12.37 -14.96
C THR A 421 15.60 11.52 -15.84
N ALA A 422 14.93 12.16 -16.80
CA ALA A 422 14.13 11.45 -17.79
C ALA A 422 15.06 10.53 -18.61
N PRO A 423 14.64 9.28 -18.90
CA PRO A 423 15.43 8.39 -19.74
C PRO A 423 15.74 8.98 -21.13
N SER A 424 16.76 8.46 -21.81
CA SER A 424 17.08 8.90 -23.18
C SER A 424 15.89 8.69 -24.11
N GLY A 425 15.45 9.74 -24.81
CA GLY A 425 14.24 9.69 -25.65
C GLY A 425 12.95 10.08 -24.93
N TRP A 426 13.02 10.41 -23.63
CA TRP A 426 11.86 10.76 -22.80
C TRP A 426 11.92 12.20 -22.28
N GLN A 427 10.82 12.67 -21.71
CA GLN A 427 10.67 14.00 -21.09
C GLN A 427 9.78 13.95 -19.85
N ILE A 428 9.97 14.88 -18.90
CA ILE A 428 9.03 15.05 -17.78
C ILE A 428 7.73 15.66 -18.30
N ALA A 429 6.61 15.02 -17.99
CA ALA A 429 5.27 15.39 -18.48
C ALA A 429 4.18 15.37 -17.40
N GLY A 430 4.50 15.11 -16.14
CA GLY A 430 3.55 15.14 -15.03
C GLY A 430 4.20 14.78 -13.71
N PHE A 431 3.39 14.74 -12.66
CA PHE A 431 3.84 14.46 -11.30
C PHE A 431 3.02 13.34 -10.65
N HIS A 432 3.59 12.73 -9.62
CA HIS A 432 2.87 11.91 -8.65
C HIS A 432 3.48 12.11 -7.26
N GLY A 433 2.73 11.93 -6.19
CA GLY A 433 3.23 12.09 -4.83
C GLY A 433 2.19 12.62 -3.86
N ARG A 434 2.60 13.52 -2.97
CA ARG A 434 1.79 14.10 -1.91
C ARG A 434 2.01 15.60 -1.75
N ALA A 435 0.95 16.34 -1.51
CA ALA A 435 1.02 17.78 -1.25
C ALA A 435 -0.17 18.27 -0.41
N GLY A 436 0.04 19.34 0.34
CA GLY A 436 -1.02 20.11 1.00
C GLY A 436 -0.83 21.60 0.71
N ASP A 437 -0.70 22.41 1.75
CA ASP A 437 -0.31 23.83 1.60
C ASP A 437 1.09 23.99 0.98
N GLU A 438 1.96 22.98 1.14
CA GLU A 438 3.31 22.90 0.58
C GLU A 438 3.51 21.51 -0.07
N ALA A 439 4.51 21.36 -0.93
CA ALA A 439 4.86 20.07 -1.52
C ALA A 439 5.55 19.15 -0.49
N ASP A 440 5.04 17.93 -0.36
CA ASP A 440 5.48 16.98 0.68
C ASP A 440 6.37 15.89 0.11
N LYS A 441 5.91 15.24 -0.96
CA LYS A 441 6.58 14.12 -1.62
C LYS A 441 6.33 14.20 -3.12
N ILE A 442 7.36 14.12 -3.95
CA ILE A 442 7.26 14.32 -5.39
C ILE A 442 8.04 13.24 -6.14
N GLY A 443 7.39 12.66 -7.15
CA GLY A 443 7.99 11.91 -8.25
C GLY A 443 7.49 12.46 -9.59
N PHE A 444 8.09 11.97 -10.67
CA PHE A 444 7.84 12.48 -12.03
C PHE A 444 7.26 11.40 -12.92
N ILE A 445 6.37 11.82 -13.82
CA ILE A 445 5.87 11.00 -14.93
C ILE A 445 6.65 11.40 -16.18
N TYR A 446 7.22 10.39 -16.84
CA TYR A 446 7.92 10.50 -18.10
C TYR A 446 7.07 9.95 -19.24
N THR A 447 7.14 10.63 -20.39
CA THR A 447 6.60 10.17 -21.68
C THR A 447 7.69 10.17 -22.74
N GLN A 448 7.52 9.35 -23.77
CA GLN A 448 8.38 9.37 -24.96
C GLN A 448 8.23 10.71 -25.71
N ARG A 449 9.32 11.20 -26.32
CA ARG A 449 9.36 12.47 -27.04
C ARG A 449 8.90 12.38 -28.49
#